data_AF-A0A1G3BM27-F1
#
_entry.id   AF-A0A1G3BM27-F1
#
_cell.length_a   1.000
_cell.length_b   1.000
_cell.length_c   1.000
_cell.angle_alpha   90.00
_cell.angle_beta   90.00
_cell.angle_gamma   90.00
#
_symmetry.space_group_name_H-M   'P 1'
#
loop_
_entity.id
_entity.type
_entity.pdbx_description
1 polymer ?
#
loop_
_entity_poly.entity_id
_entity_poly.type
_entity_poly.pdbx_seq_one_letter_code
_entity_poly.pdbx_strand_id
1 'polypeptide(L)'
;MSQGPIKSSEQRVGVFVDVQNMFYSAKALHQSKIDYSKLLQEIVGSRNLIRAIAYVVQKPEVDQSSFTDALERLGYEIKSKDLRLRPDGTAKGDWDMGIAIDTIAIAPKLDTVVLVSGDGDFVPLVEMLKAHGCRVEVVSFRKSTSADLIVAATKYTAIEESMLFKEKKFQKDENSASQPERDTREVAGRA
;
A
#
# COMPACT_ATOMS: atom_id res chain seq x y z
N MET A 1 26.95 -16.55 -11.17
CA MET A 1 26.42 -15.29 -10.60
C MET A 1 25.66 -14.58 -11.71
N SER A 2 24.34 -14.68 -11.75
CA SER A 2 23.54 -13.99 -12.76
C SER A 2 23.48 -12.52 -12.38
N GLN A 3 24.24 -11.70 -13.09
CA GLN A 3 24.09 -10.24 -13.05
C GLN A 3 22.63 -9.97 -13.45
N GLY A 4 21.82 -9.44 -12.51
CA GLY A 4 20.45 -9.03 -12.81
C GLY A 4 20.43 -8.02 -13.95
N PRO A 5 19.34 -7.94 -14.74
CA PRO A 5 19.30 -7.08 -15.92
C PRO A 5 19.60 -5.62 -15.55
N ILE A 6 20.42 -5.00 -16.39
CA ILE A 6 20.88 -3.61 -16.26
C ILE A 6 19.66 -2.69 -16.22
N LYS A 7 19.52 -1.87 -15.17
CA LYS A 7 18.54 -0.76 -15.14
C LYS A 7 18.99 0.27 -16.19
N SER A 8 18.44 0.19 -17.40
CA SER A 8 18.66 1.19 -18.45
C SER A 8 17.80 2.42 -18.19
N SER A 9 18.32 3.62 -18.46
CA SER A 9 17.56 4.87 -18.35
C SER A 9 16.36 4.95 -19.29
N GLU A 10 16.36 4.16 -20.36
CA GLU A 10 15.27 4.10 -21.34
C GLU A 10 14.09 3.22 -20.89
N GLN A 11 14.28 2.41 -19.85
CA GLN A 11 13.27 1.48 -19.37
C GLN A 11 12.05 2.22 -18.82
N ARG A 12 10.88 1.97 -19.40
CA ARG A 12 9.60 2.57 -19.02
C ARG A 12 8.99 1.83 -17.84
N VAL A 13 8.78 2.54 -16.74
CA VAL A 13 8.32 1.96 -15.47
C VAL A 13 6.96 2.52 -15.08
N GLY A 14 6.04 1.64 -14.69
CA GLY A 14 4.80 1.99 -14.00
C GLY A 14 4.86 1.52 -12.55
N VAL A 15 4.46 2.37 -11.61
CA VAL A 15 4.43 2.07 -10.17
C VAL A 15 2.98 2.05 -9.69
N PHE A 16 2.56 0.97 -9.02
CA PHE A 16 1.19 0.79 -8.52
C PHE A 16 1.25 0.43 -7.04
N VAL A 17 0.72 1.32 -6.20
CA VAL A 17 0.89 1.25 -4.75
C VAL A 17 -0.42 0.93 -4.06
N ASP A 18 -0.49 -0.24 -3.43
CA ASP A 18 -1.54 -0.55 -2.47
C ASP A 18 -1.23 0.11 -1.13
N VAL A 19 -1.75 1.33 -0.95
CA VAL A 19 -1.46 2.15 0.23
C VAL A 19 -1.99 1.48 1.49
N GLN A 20 -3.12 0.77 1.41
CA GLN A 20 -3.72 0.13 2.58
C GLN A 20 -2.86 -1.05 3.06
N ASN A 21 -2.45 -1.94 2.16
CA ASN A 21 -1.58 -3.07 2.50
C ASN A 21 -0.23 -2.59 3.08
N MET A 22 0.34 -1.56 2.46
CA MET A 22 1.59 -0.96 2.93
C MET A 22 1.47 -0.24 4.28
N PHE A 23 0.38 0.49 4.51
CA PHE A 23 0.12 1.17 5.78
C PHE A 23 0.03 0.18 6.94
N TYR A 24 -0.78 -0.88 6.80
CA TYR A 24 -0.92 -1.87 7.86
C TYR A 24 0.38 -2.63 8.11
N SER A 25 1.13 -2.95 7.06
CA SER A 25 2.45 -3.60 7.18
C SER A 25 3.46 -2.72 7.92
N ALA A 26 3.59 -1.44 7.55
CA ALA A 26 4.52 -0.51 8.18
C ALA A 26 4.17 -0.25 9.65
N LYS A 27 2.87 -0.12 9.95
CA LYS A 27 2.38 0.04 11.32
C LYS A 27 2.68 -1.20 12.17
N ALA A 28 2.34 -2.39 11.69
CA ALA A 28 2.52 -3.63 12.44
C ALA A 28 4.00 -3.98 12.70
N LEU A 29 4.86 -3.81 11.69
CA LEU A 29 6.25 -4.26 11.75
C LEU A 29 7.20 -3.22 12.34
N HIS A 30 6.95 -1.92 12.12
CA HIS A 30 7.89 -0.86 12.45
C HIS A 30 7.28 0.29 13.26
N GLN A 31 5.97 0.29 13.52
CA GLN A 31 5.25 1.41 14.16
C GLN A 31 5.59 2.76 13.49
N SER A 32 5.75 2.73 12.16
CA SER A 32 6.17 3.88 11.35
C SER A 32 5.35 3.96 10.05
N LYS A 33 5.60 5.01 9.27
CA LYS A 33 5.02 5.25 7.96
C LYS A 33 6.11 5.20 6.90
N ILE A 34 5.75 4.76 5.70
CA ILE A 34 6.64 4.79 4.54
C ILE A 34 6.88 6.24 4.12
N ASP A 35 8.14 6.55 3.82
CA ASP A 35 8.55 7.75 3.12
C ASP A 35 8.43 7.48 1.60
N TYR A 36 7.26 7.83 1.04
CA TYR A 36 6.94 7.57 -0.36
C TYR A 36 7.85 8.29 -1.35
N SER A 37 8.51 9.38 -0.94
CA SER A 37 9.50 10.06 -1.76
C SER A 37 10.73 9.16 -1.95
N LYS A 38 11.29 8.65 -0.85
CA LYS A 38 12.43 7.72 -0.90
C LYS A 38 12.07 6.40 -1.55
N LEU A 39 10.88 5.89 -1.27
CA LEU A 39 10.39 4.68 -1.92
C LEU A 39 10.41 4.86 -3.44
N LEU A 40 9.78 5.94 -3.96
CA LEU A 40 9.73 6.20 -5.40
C LEU A 40 11.13 6.33 -6.00
N GLN A 41 12.02 7.09 -5.34
CA GLN A 41 13.40 7.27 -5.78
C GLN A 41 14.15 5.94 -5.90
N GLU A 42 14.03 5.05 -4.89
CA GLU A 42 14.72 3.76 -4.89
C GLU A 42 14.15 2.80 -5.96
N ILE A 43 12.82 2.69 -6.02
CA ILE A 43 12.16 1.75 -6.92
C ILE A 43 12.11 2.24 -8.35
N VAL A 44 12.34 3.52 -8.64
CA VAL A 44 12.46 4.02 -10.03
C VAL A 44 13.93 4.09 -10.41
N GLY A 45 14.79 4.70 -9.58
CA GLY A 45 16.18 4.96 -9.90
C GLY A 45 16.33 5.88 -11.11
N SER A 46 17.21 5.53 -12.04
CA SER A 46 17.46 6.28 -13.28
C SER A 46 16.49 5.99 -14.44
N ARG A 47 15.47 5.16 -14.20
CA ARG A 47 14.54 4.68 -15.24
C ARG A 47 13.48 5.73 -15.57
N ASN A 48 12.85 5.61 -16.73
CA ASN A 48 11.80 6.51 -17.16
C ASN A 48 10.45 6.17 -16.49
N LEU A 49 10.04 6.96 -15.51
CA LEU A 49 8.74 6.81 -14.84
C LEU A 49 7.62 7.28 -15.77
N ILE A 50 6.76 6.35 -16.21
CA ILE A 50 5.61 6.64 -17.07
C ILE A 50 4.38 7.00 -16.26
N ARG A 51 4.11 6.25 -15.18
CA ARG A 51 3.04 6.54 -14.22
C ARG A 51 3.40 6.02 -12.84
N ALA A 52 2.96 6.73 -11.81
CA ALA A 52 2.90 6.24 -10.44
C ALA A 52 1.48 6.43 -9.93
N ILE A 53 0.79 5.36 -9.52
CA ILE A 53 -0.58 5.42 -9.01
C ILE A 53 -0.59 4.91 -7.57
N ALA A 54 -1.16 5.70 -6.67
CA ALA A 54 -1.40 5.32 -5.28
C ALA A 54 -2.90 5.10 -5.04
N TYR A 55 -3.23 3.89 -4.58
CA TYR A 55 -4.58 3.44 -4.36
C TYR A 55 -4.93 3.58 -2.87
N VAL A 56 -5.75 4.57 -2.56
CA VAL A 56 -6.06 4.99 -1.18
C VAL A 56 -7.48 4.58 -0.81
N VAL A 57 -7.63 4.04 0.40
CA VAL A 57 -8.94 3.73 0.97
C VAL A 57 -9.29 4.79 2.00
N GLN A 58 -10.39 5.49 1.77
CA GLN A 58 -10.87 6.56 2.63
C GLN A 58 -11.80 6.02 3.70
N LYS A 59 -11.51 6.36 4.96
CA LYS A 59 -12.41 6.11 6.08
C LYS A 59 -13.13 7.41 6.39
N PRO A 60 -14.47 7.43 6.55
CA PRO A 60 -15.22 8.65 6.80
C PRO A 60 -14.72 9.47 7.99
N GLU A 61 -14.15 8.79 9.00
CA GLU A 61 -13.69 9.42 10.24
C GLU A 61 -12.24 9.94 10.18
N VAL A 62 -11.52 9.68 9.09
CA VAL A 62 -10.09 10.00 8.97
C VAL A 62 -9.85 10.96 7.81
N ASP A 63 -9.47 12.19 8.14
CA ASP A 63 -9.00 13.14 7.13
C ASP A 63 -7.62 12.72 6.62
N GLN A 64 -7.56 12.36 5.34
CA GLN A 64 -6.34 11.96 4.64
C GLN A 64 -5.91 12.99 3.58
N SER A 65 -6.55 14.16 3.52
CA SER A 65 -6.27 15.21 2.50
C SER A 65 -4.80 15.61 2.46
N SER A 66 -4.22 15.92 3.62
CA SER A 66 -2.80 16.26 3.73
C SER A 66 -1.85 15.16 3.23
N PHE A 67 -2.24 13.88 3.37
CA PHE A 67 -1.46 12.75 2.90
C PHE A 67 -1.59 12.58 1.38
N THR A 68 -2.81 12.68 0.83
CA THR A 68 -3.03 12.60 -0.62
C THR A 68 -2.37 13.76 -1.35
N ASP A 69 -2.47 14.99 -0.82
CA ASP A 69 -1.81 16.18 -1.38
C ASP A 69 -0.28 16.03 -1.41
N ALA A 70 0.28 15.41 -0.37
CA ALA A 70 1.71 15.15 -0.32
C ALA A 70 2.15 14.14 -1.38
N LEU A 71 1.36 13.08 -1.60
CA LEU A 71 1.64 12.09 -2.66
C LEU A 71 1.52 12.71 -4.06
N GLU A 72 0.51 13.55 -4.31
CA GLU A 72 0.35 14.26 -5.58
C GLU A 72 1.55 15.16 -5.89
N ARG A 73 2.05 15.90 -4.90
CA ARG A 73 3.27 16.72 -5.05
C ARG A 73 4.53 15.89 -5.34
N LEU A 74 4.55 14.62 -4.95
CA LEU A 74 5.62 13.67 -5.27
C LEU A 74 5.46 13.04 -6.66
N GLY A 75 4.36 13.33 -7.38
CA GLY A 75 4.10 12.83 -8.72
C GLY A 75 3.27 11.54 -8.78
N TYR A 76 2.62 11.16 -7.68
CA TYR A 76 1.64 10.07 -7.69
C TYR A 76 0.28 10.57 -8.17
N GLU A 77 -0.35 9.81 -9.07
CA GLU A 77 -1.78 9.89 -9.34
C GLU A 77 -2.53 9.19 -8.19
N ILE A 78 -3.56 9.85 -7.63
CA ILE A 78 -4.33 9.28 -6.53
C ILE A 78 -5.63 8.66 -7.06
N LYS A 79 -5.88 7.42 -6.68
CA LYS A 79 -7.18 6.77 -6.84
C LYS A 79 -7.75 6.44 -5.47
N SER A 80 -8.84 7.11 -5.10
CA SER A 80 -9.47 7.00 -3.79
C SER A 80 -10.81 6.26 -3.86
N LYS A 81 -11.07 5.40 -2.88
CA LYS A 81 -12.33 4.66 -2.72
C LYS A 81 -12.77 4.67 -1.27
N ASP A 82 -14.05 4.91 -1.05
CA ASP A 82 -14.60 4.93 0.31
C ASP A 82 -14.73 3.51 0.87
N LEU A 83 -14.32 3.33 2.11
CA LEU A 83 -14.54 2.11 2.86
C LEU A 83 -16.05 1.93 3.06
N ARG A 84 -16.62 0.89 2.48
CA ARG A 84 -18.03 0.54 2.69
C ARG A 84 -18.14 -0.54 3.74
N LEU A 85 -18.66 -0.17 4.91
CA LEU A 85 -19.08 -1.10 5.93
C LEU A 85 -20.45 -1.66 5.54
N ARG A 86 -20.54 -2.99 5.45
CA ARG A 86 -21.81 -3.68 5.26
C ARG A 86 -22.55 -3.84 6.59
N PRO A 87 -23.88 -4.04 6.56
CA PRO A 87 -24.67 -4.31 7.76
C PRO A 87 -24.22 -5.57 8.52
N ASP A 88 -23.55 -6.52 7.84
CA ASP A 88 -22.98 -7.74 8.40
C ASP A 88 -21.61 -7.53 9.08
N GLY A 89 -21.13 -6.28 9.16
CA GLY A 89 -19.84 -5.92 9.75
C GLY A 89 -18.64 -6.16 8.84
N THR A 90 -18.83 -6.71 7.63
CA THR A 90 -17.72 -6.89 6.67
C THR A 90 -17.40 -5.56 5.98
N ALA A 91 -16.11 -5.25 5.90
CA ALA A 91 -15.63 -4.09 5.17
C ALA A 91 -15.36 -4.51 3.71
N LYS A 92 -16.03 -3.86 2.76
CA LYS A 92 -15.63 -3.90 1.34
C LYS A 92 -14.92 -2.59 1.01
N GLY A 93 -13.65 -2.68 0.63
CA GLY A 93 -12.87 -1.47 0.38
C GLY A 93 -11.48 -1.67 -0.20
N ASP A 94 -11.02 -2.88 -0.46
CA ASP A 94 -9.74 -3.08 -1.14
C ASP A 94 -9.75 -2.52 -2.57
N TRP A 95 -8.53 -2.41 -3.10
CA TRP A 95 -8.25 -1.92 -4.43
C TRP A 95 -7.80 -3.01 -5.39
N ASP A 96 -7.81 -4.28 -4.98
CA ASP A 96 -7.13 -5.37 -5.69
C ASP A 96 -7.58 -5.49 -7.15
N MET A 97 -8.90 -5.48 -7.37
CA MET A 97 -9.45 -5.48 -8.72
C MET A 97 -9.10 -4.21 -9.51
N GLY A 98 -9.13 -3.04 -8.88
CA GLY A 98 -8.82 -1.77 -9.56
C GLY A 98 -7.35 -1.68 -9.95
N ILE A 99 -6.45 -2.09 -9.05
CA ILE A 99 -5.02 -2.24 -9.30
C ILE A 99 -4.80 -3.20 -10.46
N ALA A 100 -5.40 -4.38 -10.44
CA ALA A 100 -5.24 -5.37 -11.50
C ALA A 100 -5.69 -4.84 -12.87
N ILE A 101 -6.90 -4.25 -12.95
CA ILE A 101 -7.46 -3.72 -14.19
C ILE A 101 -6.58 -2.60 -14.76
N ASP A 102 -6.21 -1.63 -13.93
CA ASP A 102 -5.38 -0.50 -14.36
C ASP A 102 -4.00 -0.95 -14.84
N THR A 103 -3.38 -1.85 -14.08
CA THR A 103 -2.02 -2.34 -14.36
C THR A 103 -2.00 -3.12 -15.68
N ILE A 104 -2.97 -3.99 -15.92
CA ILE A 104 -3.11 -4.73 -17.19
C ILE A 104 -3.36 -3.75 -18.35
N ALA A 105 -4.24 -2.76 -18.17
CA ALA A 105 -4.60 -1.82 -19.23
C ALA A 105 -3.41 -0.98 -19.73
N ILE A 106 -2.47 -0.64 -18.85
CA ILE A 106 -1.28 0.14 -19.22
C ILE A 106 -0.04 -0.72 -19.52
N ALA A 107 -0.05 -2.01 -19.18
CA ALA A 107 1.07 -2.93 -19.38
C ALA A 107 1.73 -2.84 -20.79
N PRO A 108 1.00 -2.74 -21.92
CA PRO A 108 1.63 -2.62 -23.24
C PRO A 108 2.52 -1.37 -23.44
N LYS A 109 2.39 -0.36 -22.57
CA LYS A 109 3.17 0.88 -22.60
C LYS A 109 4.36 0.84 -21.64
N LEU A 110 4.54 -0.24 -20.89
CA LEU A 110 5.53 -0.39 -19.84
C LEU A 110 6.49 -1.53 -20.15
N ASP A 111 7.76 -1.32 -19.87
CA ASP A 111 8.75 -2.40 -19.87
C ASP A 111 8.81 -3.07 -18.49
N THR A 112 8.44 -2.32 -17.44
CA THR A 112 8.40 -2.82 -16.07
C THR A 112 7.22 -2.29 -15.28
N VAL A 113 6.57 -3.20 -14.58
CA VAL A 113 5.57 -2.91 -13.57
C VAL A 113 6.20 -3.11 -12.20
N VAL A 114 6.13 -2.09 -11.36
CA VAL A 114 6.46 -2.18 -9.94
C VAL A 114 5.15 -2.21 -9.16
N LEU A 115 4.85 -3.39 -8.59
CA LEU A 115 3.71 -3.58 -7.70
C LEU A 115 4.18 -3.42 -6.26
N VAL A 116 3.71 -2.37 -5.59
CA VAL A 116 4.01 -2.12 -4.17
C VAL A 116 2.88 -2.70 -3.33
N SER A 117 2.91 -4.02 -3.12
CA SER A 117 1.99 -4.76 -2.25
C SER A 117 2.64 -6.08 -1.78
N GLY A 118 2.27 -6.55 -0.60
CA GLY A 118 2.64 -7.86 -0.07
C GLY A 118 1.60 -8.96 -0.34
N ASP A 119 0.48 -8.63 -0.97
CA ASP A 119 -0.69 -9.51 -1.07
C ASP A 119 -0.53 -10.65 -2.09
N GLY A 120 -0.73 -11.88 -1.62
CA GLY A 120 -0.65 -13.08 -2.45
C GLY A 120 -1.71 -13.15 -3.55
N ASP A 121 -2.83 -12.45 -3.39
CA ASP A 121 -3.92 -12.43 -4.37
C ASP A 121 -3.51 -11.76 -5.70
N PHE A 122 -2.38 -11.05 -5.73
CA PHE A 122 -1.80 -10.51 -6.95
C PHE A 122 -0.96 -11.50 -7.76
N VAL A 123 -0.73 -12.75 -7.32
CA VAL A 123 0.04 -13.74 -8.10
C VAL A 123 -0.50 -13.90 -9.54
N PRO A 124 -1.81 -14.08 -9.78
CA PRO A 124 -2.34 -14.17 -11.14
C PRO A 124 -2.11 -12.91 -11.98
N LEU A 125 -2.13 -11.72 -11.36
CA LEU A 125 -1.80 -10.46 -12.02
C LEU A 125 -0.33 -10.46 -12.46
N VAL A 126 0.59 -10.86 -11.57
CA VAL A 126 2.03 -10.94 -11.88
C VAL A 126 2.28 -11.87 -13.07
N GLU A 127 1.67 -13.05 -13.09
CA GLU A 127 1.81 -14.01 -14.19
C GLU A 127 1.29 -13.45 -15.51
N MET A 128 0.12 -12.79 -15.47
CA MET A 128 -0.48 -12.17 -16.64
C MET A 128 0.38 -11.04 -17.21
N LEU A 129 0.94 -10.17 -16.36
CA LEU A 129 1.81 -9.08 -16.79
C LEU A 129 3.10 -9.61 -17.43
N LYS A 130 3.66 -10.70 -16.88
CA LYS A 130 4.81 -11.39 -17.49
C LYS A 130 4.45 -11.98 -18.85
N ALA A 131 3.24 -12.52 -19.01
CA ALA A 131 2.74 -12.99 -20.31
C ALA A 131 2.56 -11.85 -21.33
N HIS A 132 2.34 -10.60 -20.87
CA HIS A 132 2.35 -9.40 -21.70
C HIS A 132 3.77 -8.86 -22.00
N GLY A 133 4.82 -9.57 -21.57
CA GLY A 133 6.20 -9.18 -21.80
C GLY A 133 6.76 -8.16 -20.78
N CYS A 134 5.98 -7.76 -19.77
CA CYS A 134 6.48 -6.88 -18.73
C CYS A 134 7.37 -7.65 -17.75
N ARG A 135 8.46 -7.01 -17.33
CA ARG A 135 9.12 -7.38 -16.08
C ARG A 135 8.24 -6.93 -14.91
N VAL A 136 8.07 -7.79 -13.91
CA VAL A 136 7.28 -7.46 -12.71
C VAL A 136 8.17 -7.45 -11.48
N GLU A 137 8.26 -6.29 -10.84
CA GLU A 137 8.99 -6.10 -9.59
C GLU A 137 7.99 -5.93 -8.45
N VAL A 138 8.13 -6.74 -7.40
CA VAL A 138 7.30 -6.63 -6.20
C VAL A 138 8.10 -5.92 -5.11
N VAL A 139 7.49 -4.93 -4.48
CA VAL A 139 8.09 -4.16 -3.38
C VAL A 139 7.17 -4.13 -2.17
N SER A 140 7.67 -4.57 -1.03
CA SER A 140 6.86 -4.68 0.19
C SER A 140 7.76 -5.01 1.40
N PHE A 141 7.17 -5.14 2.58
CA PHE A 141 7.91 -5.62 3.75
C PHE A 141 8.02 -7.14 3.73
N ARG A 142 9.24 -7.67 3.76
CA ARG A 142 9.51 -9.11 3.65
C ARG A 142 8.73 -9.98 4.64
N LYS A 143 8.52 -9.48 5.86
CA LYS A 143 7.79 -10.22 6.92
C LYS A 143 6.28 -10.31 6.70
N SER A 144 5.70 -9.46 5.85
CA SER A 144 4.26 -9.43 5.56
C SER A 144 3.94 -9.70 4.08
N THR A 145 4.87 -10.34 3.36
CA THR A 145 4.70 -10.64 1.94
C THR A 145 4.47 -12.13 1.72
N SER A 146 3.50 -12.47 0.87
CA SER A 146 3.30 -13.85 0.42
C SER A 146 4.55 -14.42 -0.24
N ALA A 147 4.94 -15.64 0.16
CA ALA A 147 6.06 -16.35 -0.45
C ALA A 147 5.80 -16.62 -1.94
N ASP A 148 4.56 -16.96 -2.30
CA ASP A 148 4.17 -17.24 -3.68
C ASP A 148 4.28 -15.98 -4.54
N LEU A 149 3.94 -14.81 -4.00
CA LEU A 149 4.11 -13.53 -4.69
C LEU A 149 5.58 -13.23 -4.97
N ILE A 150 6.46 -13.48 -3.98
CA ILE A 150 7.91 -13.32 -4.15
C ILE A 150 8.43 -14.24 -5.25
N VAL A 151 7.96 -15.49 -5.29
CA VAL A 151 8.38 -16.49 -6.29
C VAL A 151 7.85 -16.13 -7.69
N ALA A 152 6.63 -15.63 -7.79
CA ALA A 152 6.03 -15.24 -9.07
C ALA A 152 6.72 -14.02 -9.71
N ALA A 153 7.17 -13.07 -8.88
CA ALA A 153 7.80 -11.83 -9.31
C ALA A 153 9.10 -12.07 -10.09
N THR A 154 9.42 -11.18 -11.03
CA THR A 154 10.73 -11.20 -11.70
C THR A 154 11.84 -10.70 -10.79
N LYS A 155 11.51 -9.78 -9.87
CA LYS A 155 12.38 -9.33 -8.79
C LYS A 155 11.55 -8.94 -7.58
N TYR A 156 12.07 -9.28 -6.42
CA TYR A 156 11.57 -8.78 -5.16
C TYR A 156 12.54 -7.75 -4.57
N THR A 157 12.02 -6.64 -4.04
CA THR A 157 12.78 -5.65 -3.28
C THR A 157 12.09 -5.44 -1.93
N ALA A 158 12.82 -5.63 -0.83
CA ALA A 158 12.27 -5.37 0.49
C ALA A 158 12.24 -3.86 0.76
N ILE A 159 11.18 -3.38 1.39
CA ILE A 159 11.17 -2.05 2.02
C ILE A 159 12.02 -2.12 3.27
N GLU A 160 13.04 -1.27 3.34
CA GLU A 160 13.98 -1.18 4.46
C GLU A 160 13.71 0.07 5.31
N GLU A 161 14.33 0.13 6.50
CA GLU A 161 14.17 1.26 7.43
C GLU A 161 14.59 2.61 6.84
N SER A 162 15.49 2.61 5.86
CA SER A 162 15.92 3.81 5.13
C SER A 162 14.77 4.51 4.39
N MET A 163 13.76 3.73 3.98
CA MET A 163 12.55 4.18 3.29
C MET A 163 11.38 4.48 4.26
N LEU A 164 11.65 4.49 5.57
CA LEU A 164 10.67 4.87 6.58
C LEU A 164 11.00 6.25 7.15
N PHE A 165 9.98 6.92 7.71
CA PHE A 165 10.23 8.10 8.53
C PHE A 165 10.96 7.70 9.82
N LYS A 166 11.98 8.49 10.19
CA LYS A 166 12.83 8.26 11.38
C LYS A 166 12.10 8.50 12.72
N GLU A 167 10.92 9.11 12.68
CA GLU A 167 10.12 9.42 13.88
C GLU A 167 8.93 8.46 14.02
N LYS A 168 8.72 7.93 15.23
CA LYS A 168 7.50 7.18 15.59
C LYS A 168 6.31 8.15 15.65
N LYS A 169 5.65 8.39 14.52
CA LYS A 169 4.47 9.27 14.44
C LYS A 169 3.16 8.62 14.90
N PHE A 170 3.17 7.38 15.39
CA PHE A 170 2.01 6.79 16.05
C PHE A 170 2.11 7.05 17.57
N GLN A 171 1.86 8.29 17.99
CA GLN A 171 1.49 8.57 19.39
C GLN A 171 -0.03 8.40 19.52
N LYS A 172 -0.47 7.84 20.66
CA LYS A 172 -1.83 7.39 20.98
C LYS A 172 -2.93 8.43 20.71
N ASP A 173 -3.87 8.09 19.82
CA ASP A 173 -5.27 8.51 19.95
C ASP A 173 -5.97 7.56 20.94
N GLU A 174 -5.59 7.61 22.22
CA GLU A 174 -6.30 6.92 23.31
C GLU A 174 -7.04 7.95 24.19
N ASN A 175 -7.91 8.75 23.59
CA ASN A 175 -8.86 9.56 24.37
C ASN A 175 -10.20 9.69 23.63
N SER A 176 -10.90 8.57 23.47
CA SER A 176 -12.34 8.55 23.20
C SER A 176 -13.03 7.27 23.71
N ALA A 177 -12.60 6.78 24.88
CA ALA A 177 -13.32 5.74 25.60
C ALA A 177 -13.34 6.02 27.11
N SER A 178 -13.89 7.17 27.51
CA SER A 178 -14.51 7.28 28.83
C SER A 178 -15.90 6.64 28.74
N GLN A 179 -16.03 5.41 29.23
CA GLN A 179 -17.33 4.82 29.52
C GLN A 179 -18.02 5.67 30.59
N PRO A 180 -19.34 5.93 30.51
CA PRO A 180 -20.08 6.46 31.65
C PRO A 180 -20.19 5.36 32.72
N GLU A 181 -19.73 5.68 33.93
CA GLU A 181 -19.96 4.90 35.13
C GLU A 181 -21.47 4.66 35.31
N ARG A 182 -21.86 3.39 35.49
CA ARG A 182 -23.22 3.04 35.92
C ARG A 182 -23.34 3.40 37.41
N ASP A 183 -24.08 4.46 37.71
CA ASP A 183 -24.46 4.82 39.07
C ASP A 183 -25.43 3.75 39.61
N THR A 184 -24.92 2.84 40.43
CA THR A 184 -25.73 1.95 41.25
C THR A 184 -26.17 2.69 42.50
N ARG A 185 -27.37 3.28 42.47
CA ARG A 185 -28.09 3.70 43.68
C ARG A 185 -29.35 2.86 43.86
N GLU A 186 -29.16 1.79 44.63
CA GLU A 186 -29.89 1.56 45.89
C GLU A 186 -31.38 1.96 45.91
N VAL A 187 -32.25 0.98 45.72
CA VAL A 187 -33.63 1.03 46.24
C VAL A 187 -33.74 -0.04 47.32
N ALA A 188 -33.26 0.29 48.52
CA ALA A 188 -33.69 -0.35 49.75
C ALA A 188 -34.92 0.41 50.27
N GLY A 189 -35.99 -0.32 50.56
CA GLY A 189 -37.35 0.19 50.69
C GLY A 189 -37.67 1.03 51.92
N ARG A 190 -38.94 1.48 51.97
CA ARG A 190 -39.73 1.66 53.19
C ARG A 190 -41.21 1.95 52.86
N ALA A 191 -42.04 1.26 53.64
CA ALA A 191 -43.47 1.46 53.94
C ALA A 191 -44.49 1.12 52.84
#